data_AF-A0A015NE79-F1
#
_entry.id   AF-A0A015NE79-F1
#
_cell.length_a   1.000
_cell.length_b   1.000
_cell.length_c   1.000
_cell.angle_alpha   90.00
_cell.angle_beta   90.00
_cell.angle_gamma   90.00
#
_symmetry.space_group_name_H-M   'P 1'
#
loop_
_entity.id
_entity.type
_entity.pdbx_description
1 polymer ?
#
loop_
_entity_poly.entity_id
_entity_poly.type
_entity_poly.pdbx_seq_one_letter_code
_entity_poly.pdbx_strand_id
1 'polypeptide(L)' 'MLGSGRIGSIFKIILDRKTGTFKMVALYKDEKKLKELLNEIKIYIGPLKEIQEKNVSFEENNLLIPKSCESTD' A
#
# COMPACT_ATOMS: atom_id res chain seq x y z
N MET A 1 1.09 -12.68 13.94
CA MET A 1 1.01 -11.32 14.52
C MET A 1 2.41 -10.73 14.50
N LEU A 2 2.59 -9.51 13.98
CA LEU A 2 3.89 -8.82 13.89
C LEU A 2 4.16 -7.89 15.08
N GLY A 3 3.12 -7.38 15.72
CA GLY A 3 3.24 -6.54 16.90
C GLY A 3 1.87 -6.08 17.41
N SER A 4 1.85 -5.56 18.63
CA SER A 4 0.65 -4.97 19.23
C SER A 4 1.03 -3.72 20.00
N GLY A 5 0.14 -2.72 19.99
CA GLY A 5 0.32 -1.47 20.71
C GLY A 5 -1.00 -0.90 21.18
N ARG A 6 -0.95 0.29 21.79
CA ARG A 6 -2.12 0.95 22.41
C ARG A 6 -3.29 1.15 21.45
N ILE A 7 -3.00 1.38 20.17
CA ILE A 7 -4.00 1.68 19.14
C ILE A 7 -4.51 0.39 18.48
N GLY A 8 -3.74 -0.68 18.46
CA GLY A 8 -4.16 -1.90 17.77
C GLY A 8 -3.02 -2.87 17.52
N SER A 9 -3.30 -3.87 16.70
CA SER A 9 -2.37 -4.96 16.38
C SER A 9 -2.02 -4.98 14.90
N ILE A 10 -0.79 -5.39 14.62
CA ILE A 10 -0.22 -5.47 13.29
C ILE A 10 -0.06 -6.94 12.91
N PHE A 11 -0.49 -7.27 11.71
CA PHE A 11 -0.46 -8.61 11.15
C PHE A 11 0.30 -8.61 9.84
N LYS A 12 1.05 -9.68 9.59
CA LYS A 12 1.55 -9.99 8.25
C LYS A 12 0.39 -10.57 7.48
N ILE A 13 0.13 -10.09 6.28
CA ILE A 13 -0.89 -10.63 5.39
C ILE A 13 -0.28 -10.90 4.01
N ILE A 14 -0.92 -11.80 3.26
CA ILE A 14 -0.61 -12.03 1.85
C ILE A 14 -1.89 -11.69 1.08
N LEU A 15 -1.80 -10.75 0.16
CA LEU A 15 -2.89 -10.37 -0.74
C LEU A 15 -2.37 -10.47 -2.17
N ASP A 16 -3.03 -11.27 -3.00
CA ASP A 16 -2.65 -11.52 -4.40
C ASP A 16 -1.13 -11.80 -4.57
N ARG A 17 -0.62 -12.78 -3.82
CA ARG A 17 0.80 -13.18 -3.79
C ARG A 17 1.79 -12.11 -3.31
N LYS A 18 1.34 -10.90 -3.00
CA LYS A 18 2.14 -9.84 -2.41
C LYS A 18 2.06 -9.91 -0.88
N THR A 19 3.21 -9.90 -0.23
CA THR A 19 3.29 -9.82 1.23
C THR A 19 3.13 -8.37 1.66
N GLY A 20 2.24 -8.13 2.62
CA GLY A 20 2.00 -6.83 3.19
C GLY A 20 1.76 -6.87 4.69
N THR A 21 1.44 -5.71 5.23
CA THR A 21 1.18 -5.50 6.65
C THR A 21 -0.22 -4.95 6.82
N PHE A 22 -1.01 -5.54 7.73
CA PHE A 22 -2.38 -5.15 8.04
C PHE A 22 -2.48 -4.67 9.49
N LYS A 23 -3.01 -3.47 9.69
CA LYS A 23 -3.26 -2.90 11.02
C LYS A 23 -4.73 -3.04 11.37
N MET A 24 -5.03 -3.71 12.49
CA MET A 24 -6.37 -3.86 13.03
C MET A 24 -6.53 -3.00 14.28
N VAL A 25 -7.58 -2.18 14.33
CA VAL A 25 -7.87 -1.24 15.42
C VAL A 25 -9.27 -1.50 15.94
N ALA A 26 -9.41 -1.68 17.25
CA ALA A 26 -10.71 -1.82 17.90
C ALA A 26 -11.28 -0.43 18.24
N LEU A 27 -12.40 -0.07 17.60
CA LEU A 27 -12.99 1.28 17.64
C LEU A 27 -14.27 1.39 18.47
N TYR A 28 -14.71 0.32 19.15
CA TYR A 28 -16.00 0.30 19.84
C TYR A 28 -16.09 1.42 20.90
N LYS A 29 -16.98 2.40 20.65
CA LYS A 29 -17.22 3.58 21.48
C LYS A 29 -15.95 4.40 21.82
N ASP A 30 -14.92 4.33 20.98
CA ASP A 30 -13.64 5.02 21.21
C ASP A 30 -13.37 6.04 20.10
N GLU A 31 -14.03 7.19 20.21
CA GLU A 31 -13.90 8.31 19.26
C GLU A 31 -12.48 8.88 19.20
N LYS A 32 -11.75 8.81 20.32
CA LYS A 32 -10.35 9.25 20.38
C LYS A 32 -9.48 8.40 19.46
N LYS A 33 -9.59 7.07 19.55
CA LYS A 33 -8.87 6.15 18.64
C LYS A 33 -9.29 6.33 17.19
N LEU A 34 -10.58 6.57 16.93
CA LEU A 34 -11.05 6.85 15.57
C LEU A 34 -10.38 8.12 15.02
N LYS A 35 -10.31 9.20 15.80
CA LYS A 35 -9.66 10.45 15.39
C LYS A 35 -8.17 10.27 15.15
N GLU A 36 -7.48 9.53 16.02
CA GLU A 36 -6.06 9.21 15.87
C GLU A 36 -5.80 8.38 14.59
N LEU A 37 -6.62 7.36 14.33
CA LEU A 37 -6.53 6.53 13.12
C LEU A 37 -6.77 7.35 11.84
N LEU A 38 -7.78 8.22 11.83
CA LEU A 38 -8.06 9.09 10.69
C LEU A 38 -6.93 10.09 10.44
N ASN A 39 -6.31 10.60 11.49
CA ASN A 39 -5.17 11.51 11.37
C ASN A 39 -3.94 10.79 10.78
N GLU A 40 -3.68 9.56 11.23
CA GLU A 40 -2.64 8.71 10.68
C GLU A 40 -2.87 8.43 9.19
N ILE A 41 -4.09 8.06 8.79
CA ILE A 41 -4.44 7.84 7.37
C ILE A 41 -4.21 9.12 6.55
N LYS A 42 -4.62 10.29 7.05
CA LYS A 42 -4.42 11.58 6.36
C LYS A 42 -2.94 11.87 6.10
N ILE A 43 -2.06 11.57 7.05
CA ILE A 43 -0.61 11.75 6.89
C ILE A 43 -0.09 10.85 5.77
N TYR A 44 -0.55 9.60 5.69
CA TYR A 44 -0.06 8.64 4.68
C TYR A 44 -0.65 8.83 3.29
N ILE A 45 -1.85 9.40 3.15
CA ILE A 45 -2.51 9.58 1.83
C ILE A 45 -1.64 10.37 0.86
N GLY A 46 -0.97 11.44 1.30
CA GLY A 46 -0.09 12.24 0.44
C GLY A 46 1.07 11.42 -0.13
N PRO A 47 1.96 10.88 0.71
CA PRO A 47 3.05 10.01 0.28
C PRO A 47 2.60 8.79 -0.54
N LEU A 48 1.45 8.19 -0.21
CA LEU A 48 0.92 7.06 -0.97
C LEU A 48 0.53 7.45 -2.39
N LYS A 49 -0.07 8.63 -2.59
CA LYS A 49 -0.37 9.16 -3.93
C LYS A 49 0.90 9.40 -4.74
N GLU A 50 1.91 10.03 -4.13
CA GLU A 50 3.20 10.26 -4.80
C GLU A 50 3.88 8.95 -5.21
N ILE A 51 3.85 7.93 -4.35
CA ILE A 51 4.40 6.61 -4.67
C ILE A 51 3.61 5.94 -5.79
N GLN A 52 2.27 6.06 -5.78
CA GLN A 52 1.43 5.49 -6.82
C GLN A 52 1.72 6.15 -8.18
N GLU A 53 1.80 7.47 -8.25
CA GLU A 53 2.14 8.21 -9.48
C GLU A 53 3.56 7.88 -9.99
N LYS A 54 4.52 7.71 -9.08
CA LYS A 54 5.87 7.23 -9.44
C LYS A 54 5.90 5.79 -9.96
N ASN A 55 5.09 4.90 -9.40
CA ASN A 55 5.00 3.52 -9.89
C ASN A 55 4.28 3.43 -11.25
N VAL A 56 3.25 4.27 -11.49
CA VAL A 56 2.56 4.35 -12.79
C VAL A 56 3.52 4.81 -13.88
N SER A 57 4.31 5.87 -13.62
CA SER A 57 5.34 6.32 -14.57
C SER A 57 6.46 5.30 -14.79
N PHE A 58 6.78 4.44 -13.82
CA PHE A 58 7.77 3.37 -14.00
C PHE A 58 7.24 2.21 -14.86
N GLU A 59 5.94 1.91 -14.80
CA GLU A 59 5.29 0.93 -15.69
C GLU A 59 5.14 1.48 -17.11
N GLU A 60 4.78 2.75 -17.29
CA GLU A 60 4.67 3.38 -18.62
C GLU A 60 6.04 3.47 -19.33
N ASN A 61 7.12 3.77 -18.61
CA ASN A 61 8.48 3.80 -19.18
C ASN A 61 9.06 2.41 -19.52
N ASN A 62 8.47 1.32 -19.01
CA ASN A 62 8.85 -0.05 -19.38
C ASN A 62 7.97 -0.64 -20.48
N LEU A 63 6.93 0.06 -20.94
CA LEU A 63 6.04 -0.38 -22.03
C LEU A 63 6.48 0.11 -23.43
N LEU A 64 7.62 0.79 -23.53
CA LEU A 64 8.19 1.32 -24.78
C LEU A 64 9.56 0.70 -25.10
N ILE A 65 9.60 -0.61 -25.34
CA ILE A 65 10.53 -1.17 -26.33
C ILE A 65 9.73 -2.13 -27.22
N PRO A 66 9.42 -1.77 -28.48
CA PRO A 66 8.91 -2.74 -29.43
C PRO A 66 10.06 -3.69 -29.76
N LYS A 67 9.99 -4.95 -29.33
CA LYS A 67 10.74 -6.00 -30.00
C LYS A 67 9.94 -6.43 -31.22
N SER A 68 10.10 -5.67 -32.31
CA SER A 68 10.04 -6.26 -33.64
C SER A 68 11.17 -7.29 -33.73
N CYS A 69 10.83 -8.56 -33.64
CA CYS A 69 11.67 -9.63 -34.16
C CYS A 69 10.90 -10.23 -35.33
N GLU A 70 11.06 -9.61 -36.51
CA GLU A 70 10.98 -10.36 -37.75
C GLU A 70 12.15 -11.35 -37.75
N SER A 71 11.86 -12.65 -37.80
CA SER A 71 12.80 -13.66 -38.24
C SER A 71 12.22 -14.27 -39.51
N THR A 72 12.71 -13.77 -40.65
CA THR A 72 12.72 -14.52 -41.91
C THR A 72 13.68 -15.68 -41.76
N ASP A 73 13.17 -16.90 -41.94
CA ASP A 73 13.87 -18.03 -42.55
C ASP A 73 12.83 -18.82 -43.38
#